data_AF-A0A1I7Z7F6-F1
#
_entry.id   AF-A0A1I7Z7F6-F1
#
_cell.length_a   1.000
_cell.length_b   1.000
_cell.length_c   1.000
_cell.angle_alpha   90.00
_cell.angle_beta   90.00
_cell.angle_gamma   90.00
#
_symmetry.space_group_name_H-M   'P 1'
#
loop_
_entity.id
_entity.type
_entity.pdbx_description
1 polymer ?
#
loop_
_entity_poly.entity_id
_entity_poly.type
_entity_poly.pdbx_seq_one_letter_code
_entity_poly.pdbx_strand_id
1 'polypeptide(L)'
;MPPPRKKKKQSLSTVCGPDAVHFLIQRISEHPALFSLAVTSEENLPHHCANIFGRIVNQMRLQFNRPDLQHHLVWRCWYNLRSTYMRGCASARWGEHLDFLDACQAELDRKRNHRRLSREQTHVPSPEVQVDVLGSSVAHGERCGTVFTDRFAHPSVDTSIQMGPFVQRFNFFKEQFQEDWRKISCSRGASTRLRNVRTGILEIVSEVWNEHERHMKPGCAH
;
A
#
# COMPACT_ATOMS: atom_id res chain seq x y z
N MET A 1 -46.42 10.22 -5.01
CA MET A 1 -45.66 9.42 -4.03
C MET A 1 -44.41 10.19 -3.63
N PRO A 2 -44.19 10.50 -2.33
CA PRO A 2 -42.94 11.10 -1.88
C PRO A 2 -41.77 10.09 -2.04
N PRO A 3 -40.57 10.56 -2.43
CA PRO A 3 -39.42 9.68 -2.62
C PRO A 3 -39.00 9.01 -1.29
N PRO A 4 -38.58 7.74 -1.31
CA PRO A 4 -38.17 7.02 -0.11
C PRO A 4 -37.00 7.75 0.56
N ARG A 5 -37.19 8.15 1.82
CA ARG A 5 -36.15 8.81 2.61
C ARG A 5 -34.97 7.85 2.77
N LYS A 6 -33.77 8.27 2.35
CA LYS A 6 -32.53 7.49 2.49
C LYS A 6 -32.31 7.17 3.96
N LYS A 7 -32.34 5.88 4.33
CA LYS A 7 -32.03 5.43 5.70
C LYS A 7 -30.61 5.88 6.04
N LYS A 8 -30.45 6.67 7.11
CA LYS A 8 -29.13 7.05 7.62
C LYS A 8 -28.39 5.77 8.00
N LYS A 9 -27.17 5.60 7.48
CA LYS A 9 -26.32 4.45 7.84
C LYS A 9 -26.00 4.54 9.32
N GLN A 10 -26.38 3.51 10.08
CA GLN A 10 -26.01 3.41 11.49
C GLN A 10 -24.48 3.35 11.61
N SER A 11 -23.92 4.15 12.51
CA SER A 11 -22.52 4.07 12.93
C SER A 11 -22.45 3.73 14.41
N LEU A 12 -21.33 3.12 14.83
CA LEU A 12 -21.08 2.86 16.25
C LEU A 12 -21.23 4.13 17.10
N SER A 13 -20.70 5.26 16.62
CA SER A 13 -20.81 6.55 17.31
C SER A 13 -22.25 7.07 17.44
N THR A 14 -23.14 6.75 16.49
CA THR A 14 -24.56 7.13 16.59
C THR A 14 -25.36 6.22 17.53
N VAL A 15 -24.93 4.96 17.70
CA VAL A 15 -25.66 3.96 18.51
C VAL A 15 -25.21 4.00 19.97
N CYS A 16 -23.89 4.10 20.21
CA CYS A 16 -23.27 3.99 21.53
C CYS A 16 -22.56 5.28 21.98
N GLY A 17 -22.54 6.33 21.15
CA GLY A 17 -21.84 7.57 21.46
C GLY A 17 -20.34 7.54 21.10
N PRO A 18 -19.66 8.69 21.24
CA PRO A 18 -18.24 8.80 20.93
C PRO A 18 -17.33 7.98 21.85
N ASP A 19 -17.71 7.80 23.12
CA ASP A 19 -16.89 7.09 24.12
C ASP A 19 -16.74 5.61 23.77
N ALA A 20 -17.73 5.04 23.06
CA ALA A 20 -17.63 3.69 22.52
C ALA A 20 -16.52 3.54 21.48
N VAL A 21 -16.21 4.61 20.74
CA VAL A 21 -15.10 4.60 19.79
C VAL A 21 -13.76 4.67 20.52
N HIS A 22 -13.65 5.49 21.56
CA HIS A 22 -12.45 5.51 22.42
C HIS A 22 -12.22 4.15 23.09
N PHE A 23 -13.27 3.57 23.67
CA PHE A 23 -13.21 2.24 24.30
C PHE A 23 -12.80 1.15 23.29
N LEU A 24 -13.35 1.20 22.07
CA LEU A 24 -12.95 0.29 21.00
C LEU A 24 -11.45 0.41 20.66
N ILE A 25 -10.95 1.64 20.51
CA ILE A 25 -9.53 1.89 20.21
C ILE A 25 -8.66 1.35 21.35
N GLN A 26 -9.01 1.64 22.60
CA GLN A 26 -8.31 1.15 23.79
C GLN A 26 -8.26 -0.38 23.83
N ARG A 27 -9.38 -1.07 23.60
CA ARG A 27 -9.39 -2.54 23.63
C ARG A 27 -8.63 -3.17 22.47
N ILE A 28 -8.66 -2.52 21.31
CA ILE A 28 -7.89 -3.01 20.18
C ILE A 28 -6.39 -2.81 20.41
N SER A 29 -5.96 -1.70 21.02
CA SER A 29 -4.54 -1.44 21.27
C SER A 29 -3.85 -2.50 22.15
N GLU A 30 -4.63 -3.21 22.97
CA GLU A 30 -4.18 -4.36 23.78
C GLU A 30 -3.89 -5.63 22.94
N HIS A 31 -4.25 -5.65 21.66
CA HIS A 31 -4.23 -6.84 20.81
C HIS A 31 -3.54 -6.62 19.45
N PRO A 32 -2.19 -6.65 19.38
CA PRO A 32 -1.43 -6.39 18.16
C PRO A 32 -1.75 -7.29 16.96
N ALA A 33 -2.27 -8.51 17.20
CA ALA A 33 -2.73 -9.43 16.16
C ALA A 33 -3.80 -8.80 15.25
N LEU A 34 -4.57 -7.82 15.74
CA LEU A 34 -5.61 -7.14 14.98
C LEU A 34 -5.07 -6.03 14.05
N PHE A 35 -3.82 -5.58 14.25
CA PHE A 35 -3.26 -4.42 13.54
C PHE A 35 -2.82 -4.76 12.11
N SER A 36 -2.41 -6.01 11.87
CA SER A 36 -1.85 -6.46 10.59
C SER A 36 -2.90 -7.01 9.62
N LEU A 37 -4.18 -6.98 9.98
CA LEU A 37 -5.23 -7.65 9.22
C LEU A 37 -5.51 -6.96 7.87
N ALA A 38 -5.36 -7.63 6.73
CA ALA A 38 -5.71 -7.02 5.44
C ALA A 38 -7.20 -7.21 5.06
N VAL A 39 -8.01 -7.78 5.96
CA VAL A 39 -9.38 -8.20 5.64
C VAL A 39 -10.37 -7.04 5.73
N THR A 40 -11.31 -7.00 4.78
CA THR A 40 -12.35 -5.97 4.67
C THR A 40 -13.66 -6.40 5.35
N SER A 41 -13.93 -7.70 5.41
CA SER A 41 -15.10 -8.29 6.07
C SER A 41 -14.69 -9.01 7.35
N GLU A 42 -15.59 -8.98 8.33
CA GLU A 42 -15.45 -9.70 9.61
C GLU A 42 -15.42 -11.22 9.40
N GLU A 43 -16.21 -11.73 8.46
CA GLU A 43 -16.33 -13.16 8.17
C GLU A 43 -15.01 -13.78 7.69
N ASN A 44 -14.11 -12.96 7.16
CA ASN A 44 -12.81 -13.39 6.65
C ASN A 44 -11.71 -13.30 7.71
N LEU A 45 -12.05 -13.01 8.97
CA LEU A 45 -11.07 -12.95 10.05
C LEU A 45 -10.47 -14.33 10.33
N PRO A 46 -9.14 -14.45 10.49
CA PRO A 46 -8.53 -15.65 11.03
C PRO A 46 -9.19 -16.02 12.37
N HIS A 47 -9.43 -17.31 12.61
CA HIS A 47 -10.20 -17.78 13.76
C HIS A 47 -9.73 -17.20 15.11
N HIS A 48 -8.42 -17.16 15.33
CA HIS A 48 -7.84 -16.54 16.53
C HIS A 48 -8.19 -15.05 16.67
N CYS A 49 -8.10 -14.27 15.59
CA CYS A 49 -8.47 -12.85 15.57
C CYS A 49 -9.97 -12.65 15.73
N ALA A 50 -10.79 -13.51 15.13
CA ALA A 50 -12.25 -13.49 15.30
C ALA A 50 -12.64 -13.72 16.77
N ASN A 51 -11.97 -14.63 17.48
CA ASN A 51 -12.20 -14.88 18.90
C ASN A 51 -11.82 -13.68 19.77
N ILE A 52 -10.67 -13.05 19.51
CA ILE A 52 -10.26 -11.80 20.21
C ILE A 52 -11.30 -10.72 19.95
N PHE A 53 -11.67 -10.50 18.69
CA PHE A 53 -12.61 -9.46 18.32
C PHE A 53 -13.99 -9.69 18.94
N GLY A 54 -14.49 -10.93 18.97
CA GLY A 54 -15.72 -11.29 19.65
C GLY A 54 -15.72 -10.95 21.14
N ARG A 55 -14.57 -11.14 21.84
CA ARG A 55 -14.43 -10.73 23.24
C ARG A 55 -14.52 -9.21 23.40
N ILE A 56 -13.89 -8.44 22.52
CA ILE A 56 -13.98 -6.96 22.53
C ILE A 56 -15.44 -6.52 22.33
N VAL A 57 -16.16 -7.10 21.37
CA VAL A 57 -17.57 -6.78 21.14
C VAL A 57 -18.43 -7.10 22.37
N ASN A 58 -18.20 -8.24 23.01
CA ASN A 58 -18.91 -8.60 24.23
C ASN A 58 -18.62 -7.62 25.39
N GLN A 59 -17.36 -7.18 25.55
CA GLN A 59 -17.03 -6.15 26.53
C GLN A 59 -17.73 -4.82 26.23
N MET A 60 -17.84 -4.43 24.96
CA MET A 60 -18.60 -3.24 24.56
C MET A 60 -20.09 -3.36 24.86
N ARG A 61 -20.69 -4.53 24.62
CA ARG A 61 -22.11 -4.79 24.94
C ARG A 61 -22.38 -4.55 26.43
N LEU A 62 -21.50 -5.05 27.30
CA LEU A 62 -21.58 -4.88 28.75
C LEU A 62 -21.35 -3.41 29.16
N GLN A 63 -20.27 -2.79 28.67
CA GLN A 63 -19.88 -1.44 29.07
C GLN A 63 -20.93 -0.37 28.71
N PHE A 64 -21.61 -0.53 27.57
CA PHE A 64 -22.58 0.45 27.07
C PHE A 64 -24.04 0.01 27.23
N ASN A 65 -24.29 -1.10 27.94
CA ASN A 65 -25.63 -1.69 28.13
C ASN A 65 -26.40 -1.88 26.80
N ARG A 66 -25.73 -2.46 25.79
CA ARG A 66 -26.25 -2.65 24.42
C ARG A 66 -26.16 -4.12 24.00
N PRO A 67 -27.08 -4.99 24.42
CA PRO A 67 -27.03 -6.42 24.07
C PRO A 67 -27.21 -6.66 22.56
N ASP A 68 -27.90 -5.76 21.87
CA ASP A 68 -28.19 -5.79 20.44
C ASP A 68 -27.05 -5.28 19.55
N LEU A 69 -25.91 -4.87 20.14
CA LEU A 69 -24.78 -4.34 19.39
C LEU A 69 -24.27 -5.40 18.41
N GLN A 70 -24.37 -5.07 17.12
CA GLN A 70 -23.98 -5.96 16.03
C GLN A 70 -22.47 -5.95 15.82
N HIS A 71 -21.86 -7.12 15.64
CA HIS A 71 -20.41 -7.23 15.45
C HIS A 71 -19.95 -6.45 14.22
N HIS A 72 -20.68 -6.57 13.11
CA HIS A 72 -20.37 -5.86 11.85
C HIS A 72 -20.24 -4.34 12.06
N LEU A 73 -21.04 -3.73 12.95
CA LEU A 73 -20.97 -2.28 13.20
C LEU A 73 -19.67 -1.89 13.89
N VAL A 74 -19.23 -2.69 14.86
CA VAL A 74 -17.96 -2.50 15.56
C VAL A 74 -16.80 -2.74 14.60
N TRP A 75 -16.85 -3.82 13.81
CA TRP A 75 -15.82 -4.15 12.83
C TRP A 75 -15.67 -3.05 11.78
N ARG A 76 -16.79 -2.59 11.22
CA ARG A 76 -16.83 -1.49 10.26
C ARG A 76 -16.26 -0.20 10.85
N CYS A 77 -16.54 0.10 12.12
CA CYS A 77 -15.96 1.26 12.80
C CYS A 77 -14.44 1.15 12.88
N TRP A 78 -13.93 0.00 13.35
CA TRP A 78 -12.49 -0.26 13.43
C TRP A 78 -11.81 -0.18 12.06
N TYR A 79 -12.36 -0.88 11.06
CA TYR A 79 -11.85 -0.88 9.70
C TYR A 79 -11.76 0.54 9.13
N ASN A 80 -12.81 1.36 9.32
CA ASN A 80 -12.80 2.74 8.85
C ASN A 80 -11.75 3.59 9.55
N LEU A 81 -11.62 3.47 10.88
CA LEU A 81 -10.59 4.19 11.64
C LEU A 81 -9.20 3.86 11.12
N ARG A 82 -8.89 2.56 11.06
CA ARG A 82 -7.59 2.09 10.59
C ARG A 82 -7.34 2.47 9.13
N SER A 83 -8.28 2.23 8.22
CA SER A 83 -8.11 2.59 6.81
C SER A 83 -7.92 4.09 6.61
N THR A 84 -8.56 4.93 7.44
CA THR A 84 -8.44 6.39 7.34
C THR A 84 -7.09 6.84 7.89
N TYR A 85 -6.64 6.23 8.99
CA TYR A 85 -5.31 6.44 9.58
C TYR A 85 -4.18 6.05 8.62
N MET A 86 -4.23 4.84 8.04
CA MET A 86 -3.22 4.36 7.08
C MET A 86 -3.16 5.17 5.78
N ARG A 87 -4.18 5.99 5.49
CA ARG A 87 -4.18 6.93 4.36
C ARG A 87 -3.61 8.31 4.72
N GLY A 88 -3.21 8.52 5.97
CA GLY A 88 -2.83 9.84 6.49
C GLY A 88 -4.00 10.81 6.59
N CYS A 89 -5.24 10.30 6.64
CA CYS A 89 -6.45 11.11 6.68
C CYS A 89 -7.19 11.02 8.01
N ALA A 90 -6.58 10.42 9.05
CA ALA A 90 -7.20 10.35 10.37
C ALA A 90 -7.55 11.75 10.86
N SER A 91 -8.75 11.88 11.44
CA SER A 91 -9.10 13.15 12.06
C SER A 91 -8.17 13.39 13.25
N ALA A 92 -7.85 14.67 13.51
CA ALA A 92 -7.05 15.07 14.68
C ALA A 92 -7.60 14.47 15.99
N ARG A 93 -8.93 14.28 16.06
CA ARG A 93 -9.61 13.65 17.19
C ARG A 93 -9.12 12.23 17.52
N TRP A 94 -8.77 11.43 16.52
CA TRP A 94 -8.39 10.02 16.72
C TRP A 94 -6.90 9.77 16.51
N GLY A 95 -6.19 10.71 15.90
CA GLY A 95 -4.78 10.53 15.51
C GLY A 95 -3.87 10.15 16.67
N GLU A 96 -3.98 10.87 17.80
CA GLU A 96 -3.15 10.63 18.99
C GLU A 96 -3.40 9.26 19.64
N HIS A 97 -4.62 8.73 19.52
CA HIS A 97 -4.97 7.42 20.08
C HIS A 97 -4.62 6.24 19.17
N LEU A 98 -4.15 6.52 17.96
CA LEU A 98 -3.85 5.50 16.95
C LEU A 98 -2.34 5.41 16.64
N ASP A 99 -1.50 6.08 17.42
CA ASP A 99 -0.03 6.04 17.34
C ASP A 99 0.54 4.61 17.39
N PHE A 100 -0.10 3.70 18.11
CA PHE A 100 0.28 2.28 18.14
C PHE A 100 0.21 1.60 16.77
N LEU A 101 -0.51 2.18 15.80
CA LEU A 101 -0.55 1.69 14.42
C LEU A 101 0.70 2.05 13.63
N ASP A 102 1.50 3.04 14.04
CA ASP A 102 2.74 3.43 13.35
C ASP A 102 3.74 2.27 13.32
N ALA A 103 3.88 1.54 14.44
CA ALA A 103 4.72 0.34 14.51
C ALA A 103 4.29 -0.73 13.50
N CYS A 104 2.98 -0.88 13.27
CA CYS A 104 2.46 -1.81 12.28
C CYS A 104 2.59 -1.32 10.85
N GLN A 105 2.49 -0.01 10.63
CA GLN A 105 2.70 0.57 9.31
C GLN A 105 4.15 0.35 8.85
N ALA A 106 5.12 0.60 9.73
CA ALA A 106 6.53 0.33 9.45
C ALA A 106 6.78 -1.13 9.05
N GLU A 107 6.14 -2.08 9.74
CA GLU A 107 6.27 -3.51 9.46
C GLU A 107 5.61 -3.92 8.12
N LEU A 108 4.43 -3.36 7.83
CA LEU A 108 3.76 -3.58 6.54
C LEU A 108 4.58 -3.02 5.38
N ASP A 109 5.22 -1.86 5.56
CA ASP A 109 6.09 -1.25 4.55
C ASP A 109 7.38 -2.05 4.36
N ARG A 110 7.99 -2.58 5.42
CA ARG A 110 9.11 -3.54 5.30
C ARG A 110 8.72 -4.76 4.47
N LYS A 111 7.57 -5.38 4.77
CA LYS A 111 7.05 -6.54 4.01
C LYS A 111 6.77 -6.19 2.55
N ARG A 112 6.22 -5.00 2.27
CA ARG A 112 5.99 -4.52 0.91
C ARG A 112 7.30 -4.31 0.15
N ASN A 113 8.30 -3.71 0.79
CA ASN A 113 9.62 -3.48 0.19
C ASN A 113 10.35 -4.80 -0.07
N HIS A 114 10.30 -5.74 0.87
CA HIS A 114 10.87 -7.07 0.68
C HIS A 114 10.27 -7.81 -0.52
N ARG A 115 8.93 -7.73 -0.70
CA ARG A 115 8.25 -8.30 -1.88
C ARG A 115 8.65 -7.62 -3.19
N ARG A 116 8.97 -6.31 -3.17
CA ARG A 116 9.46 -5.58 -4.35
C ARG A 116 10.87 -6.06 -4.72
N LEU A 117 11.77 -6.09 -3.75
CA LEU A 117 13.15 -6.56 -3.95
C LEU A 117 13.19 -8.02 -4.42
N SER A 118 12.33 -8.88 -3.86
CA SER A 118 12.25 -10.29 -4.28
C SER A 118 11.84 -10.43 -5.74
N ARG A 119 10.92 -9.57 -6.23
CA ARG A 119 10.48 -9.59 -7.64
C ARG A 119 11.59 -9.15 -8.60
N GLU A 120 12.40 -8.18 -8.18
CA GLU A 120 13.56 -7.72 -8.97
C GLU A 120 14.62 -8.82 -9.07
N GLN A 121 14.89 -9.58 -8.01
CA GLN A 121 15.84 -10.70 -8.04
C GLN A 121 15.40 -11.87 -8.93
N THR A 122 14.10 -12.15 -9.03
CA THR A 122 13.59 -13.22 -9.90
C THR A 122 13.56 -12.85 -11.39
N HIS A 123 13.86 -11.61 -11.75
CA HIS A 123 14.07 -11.27 -13.16
C HIS A 123 15.48 -11.72 -13.58
N VAL A 124 15.71 -13.03 -13.56
CA VAL A 124 16.81 -13.64 -14.30
C VAL A 124 16.59 -13.21 -15.75
N PRO A 125 17.53 -12.48 -16.38
CA PRO A 125 17.47 -12.21 -17.81
C PRO A 125 17.21 -13.55 -18.47
N SER A 126 16.05 -13.71 -19.10
CA SER A 126 15.77 -14.89 -19.91
C SER A 126 17.00 -15.04 -20.79
N PRO A 127 17.75 -16.16 -20.69
CA PRO A 127 18.91 -16.34 -21.54
C PRO A 127 18.40 -16.09 -22.95
N GLU A 128 18.98 -15.09 -23.62
CA GLU A 128 18.69 -14.84 -25.03
C GLU A 128 18.85 -16.20 -25.69
N VAL A 129 17.73 -16.76 -26.13
CA VAL A 129 17.73 -17.93 -26.98
C VAL A 129 18.37 -17.42 -28.26
N GLN A 130 19.70 -17.55 -28.34
CA GLN A 130 20.40 -17.50 -29.59
C GLN A 130 19.82 -18.66 -30.38
N VAL A 131 18.88 -18.34 -31.27
CA VAL A 131 18.37 -19.28 -32.26
C VAL A 131 19.52 -19.47 -33.24
N ASP A 132 20.45 -20.36 -32.89
CA ASP A 132 21.36 -20.92 -33.87
C ASP A 132 20.50 -21.73 -34.84
N VAL A 133 20.27 -21.15 -36.00
CA VAL A 133 19.79 -21.84 -37.19
C VAL A 133 20.93 -22.74 -37.68
N LEU A 134 21.16 -23.84 -36.96
CA LEU A 134 22.04 -24.90 -37.41
C LEU A 134 21.20 -25.99 -38.07
N GLY A 135 21.41 -26.10 -39.38
CA GLY A 135 20.78 -27.07 -40.25
C GLY A 135 20.95 -28.50 -39.76
N SER A 136 19.89 -29.28 -39.99
CA SER A 136 19.81 -30.71 -39.77
C SER A 136 21.04 -31.45 -40.30
N SER A 137 21.72 -32.18 -39.41
CA SER A 137 22.49 -33.35 -39.81
C SER A 137 22.34 -34.45 -38.76
N VAL A 138 21.86 -35.58 -39.25
CA VAL A 138 21.58 -36.82 -38.52
C VAL A 138 22.88 -37.57 -38.28
N ALA A 139 23.19 -37.94 -37.04
CA ALA A 139 23.93 -39.17 -36.76
C ALA A 139 23.77 -39.61 -35.30
N HIS A 140 23.58 -40.92 -35.14
CA HIS A 140 23.61 -41.71 -33.91
C HIS A 140 24.90 -41.56 -33.10
N GLY A 141 24.82 -41.79 -31.78
CA GLY A 141 26.01 -42.07 -30.97
C GLY A 141 25.70 -42.21 -29.47
N GLU A 142 26.10 -43.33 -28.90
CA GLU A 142 25.83 -43.79 -27.53
C GLU A 142 26.57 -43.05 -26.41
N ARG A 143 25.91 -42.99 -25.23
CA ARG A 143 26.40 -43.34 -23.87
C ARG A 143 27.81 -42.88 -23.44
N CYS A 144 27.91 -42.09 -22.36
CA CYS A 144 28.64 -42.41 -21.10
C CYS A 144 28.66 -41.19 -20.17
N GLY A 145 28.55 -41.42 -18.85
CA GLY A 145 28.54 -40.36 -17.84
C GLY A 145 29.92 -39.90 -17.42
N THR A 146 29.99 -38.68 -16.89
CA THR A 146 31.02 -38.23 -15.95
C THR A 146 30.47 -37.15 -15.04
N VAL A 147 30.73 -37.33 -13.76
CA VAL A 147 30.58 -36.38 -12.66
C VAL A 147 31.46 -35.15 -12.94
N PHE A 148 30.87 -33.95 -12.92
CA PHE A 148 31.61 -32.69 -12.97
C PHE A 148 31.46 -31.97 -11.64
N THR A 149 32.50 -32.05 -10.81
CA THR A 149 32.67 -31.22 -9.63
C THR A 149 33.47 -29.97 -9.94
N ASP A 150 33.03 -28.88 -9.34
CA ASP A 150 33.85 -27.82 -8.73
C ASP A 150 34.19 -26.56 -9.53
N ARG A 151 34.14 -25.44 -8.78
CA ARG A 151 34.71 -24.10 -9.00
C ARG A 151 34.19 -23.25 -10.16
N PHE A 152 33.16 -22.47 -9.85
CA PHE A 152 33.16 -21.06 -10.22
C PHE A 152 33.08 -20.19 -8.96
N ALA A 153 34.25 -19.81 -8.46
CA ALA A 153 34.39 -18.66 -7.59
C ALA A 153 34.11 -17.41 -8.43
N HIS A 154 32.94 -16.80 -8.23
CA HIS A 154 32.68 -15.47 -8.76
C HIS A 154 33.58 -14.48 -8.02
N PRO A 155 34.46 -13.73 -8.70
CA PRO A 155 35.08 -12.58 -8.08
C PRO A 155 33.97 -11.59 -7.71
N SER A 156 33.78 -11.35 -6.42
CA SER A 156 32.99 -10.25 -5.89
C SER A 156 33.67 -8.96 -6.31
N VAL A 157 33.33 -8.46 -7.49
CA VAL A 157 33.70 -7.12 -7.91
C VAL A 157 32.82 -6.18 -7.10
N ASP A 158 33.35 -5.68 -5.99
CA ASP A 158 32.81 -4.54 -5.27
C ASP A 158 32.80 -3.34 -6.22
N THR A 159 31.75 -3.28 -7.02
CA THR A 159 31.48 -2.16 -7.90
C THR A 159 30.81 -1.13 -7.01
N SER A 160 31.64 -0.42 -6.24
CA SER A 160 31.25 0.84 -5.62
C SER A 160 30.99 1.81 -6.77
N ILE A 161 29.78 1.72 -7.36
CA ILE A 161 29.30 2.66 -8.37
C ILE A 161 29.17 3.97 -7.61
N GLN A 162 30.20 4.82 -7.73
CA GLN A 162 30.08 6.22 -7.36
C GLN A 162 28.91 6.79 -8.16
N MET A 163 27.78 6.93 -7.50
CA MET A 163 26.60 7.54 -8.10
C MET A 163 26.98 8.96 -8.48
N GLY A 164 27.01 9.21 -9.79
CA GLY A 164 27.44 10.48 -10.33
C GLY A 164 26.63 11.66 -9.77
N PRO A 165 27.16 12.88 -9.87
CA PRO A 165 26.58 14.09 -9.25
C PRO A 165 25.11 14.34 -9.63
N PHE A 166 24.67 13.84 -10.79
CA PHE A 166 23.26 13.90 -11.19
C PHE A 166 22.33 13.10 -10.26
N VAL A 167 22.73 11.89 -9.86
CA VAL A 167 21.90 11.03 -9.00
C VAL A 167 21.83 11.57 -7.58
N GLN A 168 22.92 12.15 -7.08
CA GLN A 168 22.91 12.85 -5.78
C GLN A 168 21.94 14.03 -5.78
N ARG A 169 21.97 14.85 -6.83
CA ARG A 169 21.05 15.98 -6.98
C ARG A 169 19.59 15.54 -7.08
N PHE A 170 19.32 14.44 -7.79
CA PHE A 170 17.97 13.87 -7.87
C PHE A 170 17.47 13.36 -6.52
N ASN A 171 18.30 12.66 -5.75
CA ASN A 171 17.94 12.18 -4.41
C ASN A 171 17.65 13.33 -3.45
N PHE A 172 18.45 14.40 -3.50
CA PHE A 172 18.20 15.62 -2.72
C PHE A 172 16.82 16.23 -3.02
N PHE A 173 16.48 16.39 -4.31
CA PHE A 173 15.16 16.89 -4.71
C PHE A 173 14.02 15.97 -4.26
N LYS A 174 14.23 14.66 -4.32
CA LYS A 174 13.24 13.67 -3.89
C LYS A 174 12.97 13.76 -2.39
N GLU A 175 14.00 13.88 -1.56
CA GLU A 175 13.87 14.03 -0.10
C GLU A 175 13.20 15.36 0.26
N GLN A 176 13.63 16.45 -0.35
CA GLN A 176 13.01 17.77 -0.16
C GLN A 176 11.53 17.76 -0.56
N PHE A 177 11.20 17.14 -1.69
CA PHE A 177 9.81 16.98 -2.11
C PHE A 177 9.00 16.15 -1.14
N GLN A 178 9.53 15.06 -0.59
CA GLN A 178 8.83 14.25 0.41
C GLN A 178 8.60 15.03 1.72
N GLU A 179 9.58 15.81 2.16
CA GLU A 179 9.48 16.69 3.32
C GLU A 179 8.36 17.73 3.14
N ASP A 180 8.37 18.42 2.01
CA ASP A 180 7.39 19.46 1.71
C ASP A 180 6.00 18.86 1.46
N TRP A 181 5.93 17.69 0.82
CA TRP A 181 4.69 16.94 0.65
C TRP A 181 4.09 16.54 1.99
N ARG A 182 4.91 16.08 2.95
CA ARG A 182 4.48 15.76 4.31
C ARG A 182 3.86 16.97 4.98
N LYS A 183 4.54 18.11 4.96
CA LYS A 183 4.05 19.39 5.52
C LYS A 183 2.72 19.83 4.89
N ILE A 184 2.60 19.72 3.57
CA ILE A 184 1.38 20.06 2.83
C ILE A 184 0.24 19.12 3.22
N SER A 185 0.49 17.81 3.25
CA SER A 185 -0.53 16.78 3.51
C SER A 185 -1.14 16.86 4.92
N CYS A 186 -0.37 17.30 5.91
CA CYS A 186 -0.83 17.44 7.30
C CYS A 186 -1.64 18.73 7.56
N SER A 187 -1.69 19.68 6.62
CA SER A 187 -2.38 20.95 6.84
C SER A 187 -3.91 20.86 6.64
N ARG A 188 -4.67 21.68 7.38
CA ARG A 188 -6.12 21.76 7.23
C ARG A 188 -6.48 22.21 5.80
N GLY A 189 -7.29 21.44 5.08
CA GLY A 189 -7.63 21.70 3.67
C GLY A 189 -6.64 21.16 2.63
N ALA A 190 -5.61 20.42 3.06
CA ALA A 190 -4.63 19.79 2.17
C ALA A 190 -5.27 19.00 1.02
N SER A 191 -6.32 18.23 1.31
CA SER A 191 -6.96 17.36 0.32
C SER A 191 -7.54 18.14 -0.88
N THR A 192 -8.11 19.33 -0.64
CA THR A 192 -8.62 20.20 -1.71
C THR A 192 -7.46 20.83 -2.49
N ARG A 193 -6.43 21.32 -1.81
CA ARG A 193 -5.26 21.91 -2.47
C ARG A 193 -4.50 20.87 -3.30
N LEU A 194 -4.35 19.66 -2.78
CA LEU A 194 -3.74 18.52 -3.49
C LEU A 194 -4.54 18.13 -4.73
N ARG A 195 -5.87 18.17 -4.66
CA ARG A 195 -6.72 17.97 -5.83
C ARG A 195 -6.48 19.04 -6.88
N ASN A 196 -6.42 20.31 -6.48
CA ASN A 196 -6.16 21.42 -7.40
C ASN A 196 -4.76 21.35 -8.02
N VAL A 197 -3.73 21.03 -7.23
CA VAL A 197 -2.36 20.82 -7.71
C VAL A 197 -2.30 19.65 -8.69
N ARG A 198 -2.97 18.53 -8.37
CA ARG A 198 -3.05 17.39 -9.30
C ARG A 198 -3.72 17.78 -10.61
N THR A 199 -4.83 18.53 -10.56
CA THR A 199 -5.51 19.03 -11.75
C THR A 199 -4.56 19.91 -12.58
N GLY A 200 -3.87 20.87 -11.96
CA GLY A 200 -2.93 21.74 -12.67
C GLY A 200 -1.74 20.99 -13.28
N ILE A 201 -1.20 19.97 -12.60
CA ILE A 201 -0.13 19.11 -13.18
C ILE A 201 -0.65 18.38 -14.42
N LEU A 202 -1.88 17.84 -14.38
CA LEU A 202 -2.47 17.15 -15.52
C LEU A 202 -2.73 18.08 -16.70
N GLU A 203 -3.14 19.33 -16.43
CA GLU A 203 -3.29 20.37 -17.45
C GLU A 203 -1.95 20.68 -18.13
N ILE A 204 -0.88 20.93 -17.35
CA ILE A 204 0.46 21.19 -17.88
C ILE A 204 0.96 20.00 -18.72
N VAL A 205 0.80 18.77 -18.22
CA VAL A 205 1.23 17.57 -18.97
C VAL A 205 0.46 17.44 -20.29
N SER A 206 -0.84 17.75 -20.28
CA SER A 206 -1.68 17.75 -21.48
C SER A 206 -1.23 18.81 -22.49
N GLU A 207 -0.93 20.03 -22.03
CA GLU A 207 -0.41 21.11 -22.88
C GLU A 207 0.92 20.74 -23.54
N VAL A 208 1.88 20.23 -22.76
CA VAL A 208 3.18 19.78 -23.27
C VAL A 208 3.01 18.66 -24.29
N TRP A 209 2.11 17.71 -24.02
CA TRP A 209 1.81 16.62 -24.94
C TRP A 209 1.22 17.13 -26.26
N ASN A 210 0.25 18.05 -26.20
CA ASN A 210 -0.39 18.63 -27.39
C ASN A 210 0.57 19.49 -28.21
N GLU A 211 1.51 20.19 -27.57
CA GLU A 211 2.58 20.91 -28.26
C GLU A 211 3.53 19.94 -28.97
N HIS A 212 3.96 18.88 -28.28
CA HIS A 212 4.79 17.85 -28.87
C HIS A 212 4.10 17.17 -30.07
N GLU A 213 2.80 16.88 -29.99
CA GLU A 213 2.04 16.30 -31.12
C GLU A 213 1.94 17.27 -32.32
N ARG A 214 1.80 18.57 -32.08
CA ARG A 214 1.83 19.60 -33.14
C ARG A 214 3.18 19.65 -33.86
N HIS A 215 4.28 19.53 -33.13
CA HIS A 215 5.62 19.47 -33.72
C HIS A 215 5.91 18.16 -34.47
N MET A 216 5.29 17.06 -34.05
CA MET A 216 5.47 15.73 -34.66
C MET A 216 4.58 15.48 -35.89
N LYS A 217 3.64 16.38 -36.22
CA LYS A 217 2.93 16.38 -37.51
C LYS A 217 3.58 17.39 -38.45
N PRO A 218 4.72 17.05 -39.10
CA PRO A 218 5.29 17.91 -40.12
C PRO A 218 4.24 18.09 -41.23
N GLY A 219 4.01 19.34 -41.62
CA GLY A 219 2.85 19.75 -42.39
C GLY A 219 2.56 18.87 -43.61
N CYS A 220 1.36 18.29 -43.63
CA CYS A 220 0.59 18.20 -44.87
C CYS A 220 0.08 19.61 -45.20
N ALA A 221 1.00 20.51 -45.57
CA ALA A 221 0.63 21.75 -46.22
C ALA A 221 0.30 21.38 -47.69
N HIS A 222 -0.97 21.55 -48.04
CA HIS A 222 -1.51 21.40 -49.40
C HIS A 222 -1.03 22.53 -50.32
#